data_AF-B2ZZW9-F1
#
_entry.id   AF-B2ZZW9-F1
#
_cell.length_a   1.000
_cell.length_b   1.000
_cell.length_c   1.000
_cell.angle_alpha   90.00
_cell.angle_beta   90.00
_cell.angle_gamma   90.00
#
_symmetry.space_group_name_H-M   'P 1'
#
loop_
_entity.id
_entity.type
_entity.pdbx_description
1 polymer ?
#
loop_
_entity_poly.entity_id
_entity_poly.type
_entity_poly.pdbx_seq_one_letter_code
_entity_poly.pdbx_strand_id
1 'polypeptide(L)'
;MVRLLTLLSLLAAGSCERRYGLDKDGYHRDDVGSRRSLQTPSTPAPELESEYWSRDAQSELGERAWYDGSSGYARNVVMFLGDGMSVATLTAARTLLGQRRGQTGEESRLSFEHFPTVGLSK
;
A
#
# COMPACT_ATOMS: atom_id res chain seq x y z
N MET A 1 48.22 -66.26 5.61
CA MET A 1 49.18 -66.06 4.50
C MET A 1 48.33 -65.93 3.25
N VAL A 2 48.16 -64.80 2.56
CA VAL A 2 49.07 -63.72 2.12
C VAL A 2 48.17 -62.48 1.93
N ARG A 3 48.40 -61.38 2.68
CA ARG A 3 48.82 -60.04 2.20
C ARG A 3 48.03 -59.51 0.99
N LEU A 4 47.25 -58.44 1.11
CA LEU A 4 47.64 -57.01 1.17
C LEU A 4 47.42 -56.35 -0.21
N LEU A 5 46.91 -55.11 -0.20
CA LEU A 5 46.69 -54.16 -1.32
C LEU A 5 45.27 -54.25 -1.93
N THR A 6 44.45 -53.20 -2.08
CA THR A 6 44.65 -51.75 -1.96
C THR A 6 43.29 -51.03 -2.11
N LEU A 7 43.14 -49.90 -1.42
CA LEU A 7 42.49 -48.66 -1.87
C LEU A 7 41.03 -48.72 -2.35
N LEU A 8 40.10 -48.20 -1.53
CA LEU A 8 39.33 -47.02 -1.93
C LEU A 8 38.61 -46.40 -0.71
N SER A 9 39.28 -45.43 -0.09
CA SER A 9 38.68 -44.50 0.86
C SER A 9 37.76 -43.52 0.11
N LEU A 10 36.46 -43.82 0.03
CA LEU A 10 35.46 -42.81 -0.31
C LEU A 10 35.07 -42.06 0.97
N LEU A 11 35.73 -40.92 1.20
CA LEU A 11 35.19 -39.88 2.08
C LEU A 11 33.89 -39.38 1.44
N ALA A 12 32.78 -39.59 2.13
CA ALA A 12 31.52 -38.95 1.83
C ALA A 12 31.68 -37.43 2.04
N ALA A 13 31.97 -36.71 0.96
CA ALA A 13 31.85 -35.26 0.93
C ALA A 13 30.38 -34.92 1.19
N GLY A 14 30.12 -34.29 2.33
CA GLY A 14 28.82 -33.71 2.67
C GLY A 14 28.46 -32.64 1.65
N SER A 15 27.64 -33.01 0.67
CA SER A 15 26.90 -32.06 -0.14
C SER A 15 25.73 -31.54 0.69
N CYS A 16 25.97 -30.45 1.42
CA CYS A 16 24.90 -29.62 1.95
C CYS A 16 24.30 -28.82 0.79
N GLU A 17 23.50 -29.48 -0.06
CA GLU A 17 22.67 -28.79 -1.04
C GLU A 17 21.40 -28.30 -0.34
N ARG A 18 21.48 -27.08 0.19
CA ARG A 18 20.30 -26.32 0.61
C ARG A 18 19.50 -26.00 -0.65
N ARG A 19 18.51 -26.84 -0.96
CA ARG A 19 17.46 -26.55 -1.94
C ARG A 19 16.73 -25.29 -1.49
N TYR A 20 17.02 -24.17 -2.14
CA TYR A 20 16.12 -23.02 -2.13
C TYR A 20 14.96 -23.36 -3.06
N GLY A 21 13.92 -23.96 -2.50
CA GLY A 21 12.62 -23.98 -3.15
C GLY A 21 12.10 -22.54 -3.18
N LEU A 22 11.90 -22.02 -4.40
CA LEU A 22 11.05 -20.86 -4.63
C LEU A 22 9.63 -21.25 -4.22
N ASP A 23 9.32 -21.04 -2.94
CA ASP A 23 7.97 -21.15 -2.44
C ASP A 23 7.16 -20.06 -3.14
N LYS A 24 6.11 -20.47 -3.84
CA LYS A 24 5.22 -19.52 -4.50
C LYS A 24 4.32 -18.94 -3.43
N ASP A 25 4.73 -17.83 -2.85
CA ASP A 25 3.95 -17.10 -1.87
C ASP A 25 2.57 -16.77 -2.47
N GLY A 26 1.52 -17.39 -1.93
CA GLY A 26 0.13 -17.29 -2.41
C GLY A 26 -0.47 -15.88 -2.39
N TYR A 27 0.32 -14.86 -2.03
CA TYR A 27 -0.01 -13.44 -2.21
C TYR A 27 0.12 -12.97 -3.66
N HIS A 28 0.95 -13.63 -4.46
CA HIS A 28 1.06 -13.36 -5.89
C HIS A 28 0.22 -14.38 -6.64
N ARG A 29 -1.05 -14.02 -6.91
CA ARG A 29 -1.85 -14.76 -7.89
C ARG A 29 -1.15 -14.57 -9.24
N ASP A 30 -0.53 -15.63 -9.75
CA ASP A 30 0.01 -15.70 -11.11
C ASP A 30 -1.15 -15.55 -12.11
N ASP A 31 -1.66 -14.33 -12.32
CA ASP A 31 -2.61 -14.01 -13.40
C ASP A 31 -1.85 -13.89 -14.73
N VAL A 32 -1.06 -14.91 -15.06
CA VAL A 32 -0.43 -15.07 -16.39
C VAL A 32 -1.48 -15.63 -17.34
N GLY A 33 -2.47 -14.81 -17.70
CA GLY A 33 -3.49 -15.24 -18.66
C GLY A 33 -4.66 -14.30 -18.89
N SER A 34 -4.95 -13.37 -17.98
CA SER A 34 -5.97 -12.36 -18.24
C SER A 34 -5.30 -11.12 -18.82
N ARG A 35 -5.30 -10.99 -20.15
CA ARG A 35 -5.36 -9.66 -20.77
C ARG A 35 -6.69 -9.02 -20.33
N ARG A 36 -6.78 -8.59 -19.07
CA ARG A 36 -7.66 -7.48 -18.73
C ARG A 36 -7.23 -6.39 -19.69
N SER A 37 -8.16 -5.96 -20.55
CA SER A 37 -8.07 -4.64 -21.15
C SER A 37 -7.52 -3.74 -20.05
N LEU A 38 -6.33 -3.20 -20.26
CA LEU A 38 -5.82 -2.11 -19.44
C LEU A 38 -6.83 -1.00 -19.70
N GLN A 39 -7.91 -1.00 -18.93
CA GLN A 39 -8.74 0.16 -18.74
C GLN A 39 -7.82 1.11 -18.03
N THR A 40 -7.08 1.90 -18.81
CA THR A 40 -6.39 3.06 -18.28
C THR A 40 -7.47 3.83 -17.54
N PRO A 41 -7.32 4.08 -16.22
CA PRO A 41 -8.31 4.87 -15.50
C PRO A 41 -8.45 6.19 -16.27
N SER A 42 -9.60 6.36 -16.92
CA SER A 42 -9.89 7.56 -17.68
C SER A 42 -10.27 8.63 -16.70
N THR A 43 -9.66 9.80 -16.81
CA THR A 43 -10.08 10.99 -16.07
C THR A 43 -11.60 11.17 -16.22
N PRO A 44 -12.36 11.28 -15.12
CA PRO A 44 -13.80 11.51 -15.17
C PRO A 44 -14.10 12.74 -16.03
N ALA A 45 -15.13 12.66 -16.89
CA ALA A 45 -15.51 13.78 -17.76
C ALA A 45 -15.71 15.13 -17.01
N PRO A 46 -16.25 15.17 -15.77
CA PRO A 46 -16.37 16.42 -15.03
C PRO A 46 -15.04 17.10 -14.70
N GLU A 47 -13.97 16.33 -14.49
CA GLU A 47 -12.64 16.87 -14.11
C GLU A 47 -11.94 17.61 -15.25
N LEU A 48 -12.42 17.46 -16.48
CA LEU A 48 -11.93 18.20 -17.64
C LEU A 48 -12.37 19.67 -17.62
N GLU A 49 -13.42 20.00 -16.87
CA GLU A 49 -13.99 21.33 -16.79
C GLU A 49 -13.41 22.12 -15.60
N SER A 50 -12.98 23.37 -15.83
CA SER A 50 -12.43 24.24 -14.78
C SER A 50 -13.45 24.55 -13.67
N GLU A 51 -14.74 24.61 -14.01
CA GLU A 51 -15.82 24.87 -13.06
C GLU A 51 -15.88 23.79 -11.97
N TYR A 52 -15.59 22.53 -12.30
CA TYR A 52 -15.56 21.41 -11.36
C TYR A 52 -14.59 21.69 -10.21
N TRP A 53 -13.34 22.01 -10.54
CA TRP A 53 -12.29 22.31 -9.56
C TRP A 53 -12.57 23.58 -8.76
N SER A 54 -13.17 24.58 -9.41
CA SER A 54 -13.57 25.84 -8.74
C SER A 54 -14.65 25.59 -7.69
N ARG A 55 -15.63 24.73 -8.01
CA ARG A 55 -16.72 24.37 -7.10
C ARG A 55 -16.23 23.50 -5.95
N ASP A 56 -15.38 22.51 -6.21
CA ASP A 56 -14.79 21.64 -5.20
C ASP A 56 -13.98 22.45 -4.17
N ALA A 57 -13.13 23.36 -4.65
CA ALA A 57 -12.34 24.25 -3.79
C ALA A 57 -13.22 25.17 -2.93
N GLN A 58 -14.30 25.74 -3.49
CA GLN A 58 -15.23 26.58 -2.73
C GLN A 58 -15.96 25.78 -1.65
N SER A 59 -16.33 24.53 -1.94
CA SER A 59 -16.95 23.62 -0.96
C SER A 59 -16.00 23.36 0.21
N GLU A 60 -14.75 23.00 -0.07
CA GLU A 60 -13.75 22.71 0.96
C GLU A 60 -13.42 23.96 1.82
N LEU A 61 -13.36 25.15 1.21
CA LEU A 61 -13.22 26.40 1.96
C LEU A 61 -14.41 26.66 2.88
N GLY A 62 -15.63 26.39 2.39
CA GLY A 62 -16.85 26.48 3.17
C GLY A 62 -16.82 25.57 4.40
N GLU A 63 -16.41 24.30 4.22
CA GLU A 63 -16.29 23.34 5.31
C GLU A 63 -15.25 23.76 6.35
N ARG A 64 -14.09 24.23 5.91
CA ARG A 64 -13.00 24.67 6.81
C ARG A 64 -13.32 25.95 7.57
N ALA A 65 -14.12 26.85 6.99
CA ALA A 65 -14.47 28.12 7.63
C ALA A 65 -15.23 27.94 8.96
N TRP A 66 -15.94 26.82 9.14
CA TRP A 66 -16.68 26.52 10.36
C TRP A 66 -15.86 25.86 11.46
N TYR A 67 -14.60 25.50 11.20
CA TYR A 67 -13.74 24.87 12.20
C TYR A 67 -13.23 25.92 13.20
N ASP A 68 -13.74 25.87 14.44
CA ASP A 68 -13.46 26.85 15.49
C ASP A 68 -12.25 26.51 16.38
N GLY A 69 -11.58 25.38 16.13
CA GLY A 69 -10.36 24.98 16.83
C GLY A 69 -10.52 24.88 18.36
N SER A 70 -11.69 24.42 18.84
CA SER A 70 -12.10 24.39 20.25
C SER A 70 -10.94 24.26 21.27
N SER A 71 -10.79 25.28 22.11
CA SER A 71 -9.69 25.45 23.10
C SER A 71 -9.94 24.75 24.45
N GLY A 72 -10.55 23.56 24.43
CA GLY A 72 -10.85 22.79 25.65
C GLY A 72 -9.73 21.83 26.08
N TYR A 73 -9.75 21.40 27.34
CA TYR A 73 -8.91 20.27 27.80
C TYR A 73 -9.52 18.93 27.36
N ALA A 74 -8.73 18.07 26.75
CA ALA A 74 -9.16 16.74 26.33
C ALA A 74 -9.33 15.81 27.55
N ARG A 75 -10.49 15.15 27.69
CA ARG A 75 -10.74 14.15 28.75
C ARG A 75 -10.20 12.77 28.42
N ASN A 76 -10.14 12.43 27.13
CA ASN A 76 -9.72 11.12 26.64
C ASN A 76 -8.74 11.31 25.48
N VAL A 77 -7.77 10.41 25.36
CA VAL A 77 -6.81 10.39 24.27
C VAL A 77 -6.87 9.02 23.59
N VAL A 78 -7.07 9.01 22.28
CA VAL A 78 -6.98 7.82 21.42
C VAL A 78 -5.88 8.07 20.41
N MET A 79 -4.92 7.15 20.32
CA MET A 79 -3.79 7.24 19.41
C MET A 79 -3.80 6.06 18.44
N PHE A 80 -3.75 6.36 17.15
CA PHE A 80 -3.56 5.38 16.09
C PHE A 80 -2.11 5.43 15.62
N LEU A 81 -1.41 4.30 15.70
CA LEU A 81 -0.03 4.17 15.21
C LEU A 81 -0.02 3.23 14.01
N GLY A 82 0.28 3.77 12.82
CA GLY A 82 0.54 2.96 11.63
C GLY A 82 2.03 2.70 11.52
N ASP A 83 2.48 1.50 11.86
CA ASP A 83 3.87 1.08 11.62
C ASP A 83 4.15 1.00 10.11
N GLY A 84 5.25 1.60 9.66
CA GLY A 84 5.60 1.69 8.23
C GLY A 84 4.67 2.56 7.37
N MET A 85 3.79 3.37 7.97
CA MET A 85 2.83 4.20 7.24
C MET A 85 3.43 5.55 6.82
N SER A 86 4.26 5.52 5.77
CA SER A 86 4.79 6.73 5.13
C SER A 86 3.72 7.48 4.32
N VAL A 87 4.03 8.71 3.89
CA VAL A 87 3.16 9.49 2.99
C VAL A 87 2.88 8.73 1.69
N ALA A 88 3.87 8.04 1.12
CA ALA A 88 3.68 7.22 -0.08
C ALA A 88 2.74 6.04 0.17
N THR A 89 2.84 5.42 1.36
CA THR A 89 1.96 4.33 1.78
C THR A 89 0.51 4.81 1.87
N LEU A 90 0.27 6.02 2.40
CA LEU A 90 -1.06 6.63 2.44
C LEU A 90 -1.64 6.85 1.04
N THR A 91 -0.86 7.43 0.11
CA THR A 91 -1.31 7.64 -1.27
C THR A 91 -1.65 6.33 -1.97
N ALA A 92 -0.81 5.29 -1.83
CA ALA A 92 -1.09 3.99 -2.42
C ALA A 92 -2.34 3.33 -1.83
N ALA A 93 -2.53 3.44 -0.50
CA ALA A 93 -3.72 2.92 0.18
C ALA A 93 -4.99 3.64 -0.27
N ARG A 94 -4.92 4.96 -0.48
CA ARG A 94 -6.00 5.77 -1.04
C ARG A 94 -6.38 5.30 -2.44
N THR A 95 -5.42 5.24 -3.36
CA THR A 95 -5.68 4.78 -4.73
C THR A 95 -6.30 3.38 -4.73
N LEU A 96 -5.75 2.46 -3.94
CA LEU A 96 -6.29 1.11 -3.81
C LEU A 96 -7.72 1.09 -3.25
N LEU A 97 -8.05 1.98 -2.31
CA LEU A 97 -9.40 2.09 -1.75
C LEU A 97 -10.42 2.49 -2.82
N GLY A 98 -10.16 3.54 -3.60
CA GLY A 98 -11.09 3.96 -4.66
C GLY A 98 -11.19 2.93 -5.79
N GLN A 99 -10.08 2.29 -6.17
CA GLN A 99 -10.11 1.18 -7.14
C GLN A 99 -10.96 -0.01 -6.67
N ARG A 100 -10.88 -0.37 -5.37
CA ARG A 100 -11.74 -1.40 -4.78
C ARG A 100 -13.22 -1.03 -4.77
N ARG A 101 -13.54 0.27 -4.85
CA ARG A 101 -14.90 0.81 -4.98
C ARG A 101 -15.33 1.03 -6.43
N GLY A 102 -14.49 0.65 -7.41
CA GLY A 102 -14.77 0.85 -8.84
C GLY A 102 -14.59 2.30 -9.32
N GLN A 103 -13.87 3.11 -8.56
CA GLN A 103 -13.54 4.50 -8.90
C GLN A 103 -12.07 4.59 -9.37
N THR A 104 -11.62 5.78 -9.79
CA THR A 104 -10.25 6.02 -10.29
C THR A 104 -9.19 5.88 -9.19
N GLY A 105 -9.52 6.20 -7.94
CA GLY A 105 -8.67 5.97 -6.78
C GLY A 105 -8.21 7.25 -6.08
N GLU A 106 -7.74 8.22 -6.86
CA GLU A 106 -7.03 9.42 -6.38
C GLU A 106 -7.95 10.37 -5.60
N GLU A 107 -9.24 10.40 -5.98
CA GLU A 107 -10.31 11.19 -5.39
C GLU A 107 -10.84 10.64 -4.06
N SER A 108 -10.54 9.38 -3.75
CA SER A 108 -11.01 8.76 -2.51
C SER A 108 -10.28 9.38 -1.31
N ARG A 109 -10.91 9.42 -0.14
CA ARG A 109 -10.29 9.90 1.10
C ARG A 109 -10.27 8.79 2.15
N LEU A 110 -9.15 8.63 2.83
CA LEU A 110 -9.02 7.70 3.97
C LEU A 110 -9.70 8.30 5.22
N SER A 111 -10.05 7.48 6.20
CA SER A 111 -10.72 7.95 7.42
C SER A 111 -9.89 8.99 8.19
N PHE A 112 -8.56 8.85 8.18
CA PHE A 112 -7.63 9.77 8.86
C PHE A 112 -7.45 11.11 8.13
N GLU A 113 -7.83 11.19 6.85
CA GLU A 113 -7.73 12.41 6.04
C GLU A 113 -8.90 13.37 6.27
N HIS A 114 -9.96 12.89 6.95
CA HIS A 114 -11.07 13.72 7.40
C HIS A 114 -10.77 14.44 8.71
N PHE A 115 -9.61 14.18 9.33
CA PHE A 115 -9.22 14.91 10.53
C PHE A 115 -8.94 16.38 10.18
N PRO A 116 -9.40 17.33 11.02
CA PRO A 116 -9.36 18.75 10.70
C PRO A 116 -7.95 19.34 10.71
N THR A 117 -6.99 18.62 11.30
CA THR A 117 -5.61 19.09 11.49
C THR A 117 -4.62 18.02 11.06
N VAL A 118 -3.54 18.45 10.42
CA VAL A 118 -2.41 17.59 10.01
C VAL A 118 -1.10 18.15 10.59
N GLY A 119 -0.14 17.28 10.85
CA GLY A 119 1.20 17.66 11.31
C GLY A 119 2.25 16.71 10.76
N LEU A 120 3.47 17.22 10.54
CA LEU A 120 4.62 16.42 10.11
C LEU A 120 5.53 16.13 11.31
N SER A 121 6.03 14.90 11.38
CA SER A 121 6.99 14.45 12.41
C SER A 121 8.39 14.34 11.80
N LYS A 122 9.43 14.58 12.60
CA LYS A 122 10.84 14.62 12.18
C LYS A 122 11.57 13.33 12.53
#